data_AF-A0A9D7H2Z2-F1
#
_entry.id   AF-A0A9D7H2Z2-F1
#
_cell.length_a   1.000
_cell.length_b   1.000
_cell.length_c   1.000
_cell.angle_alpha   90.00
_cell.angle_beta   90.00
_cell.angle_gamma   90.00
#
_symmetry.space_group_name_H-M   'P 1'
#
loop_
_entity.id
_entity.type
_entity.pdbx_description
1 polymer ?
#
loop_
_entity_poly.entity_id
_entity_poly.type
_entity_poly.pdbx_seq_one_letter_code
_entity_poly.pdbx_strand_id
1 'polypeptide(L)'
;MGKVKRAAVVLGGAVALAVPVVAGFGCVAQRGGEAIPLERRTFQEVPPPPDPTFKAKVDAGEPDAEVDAAVPKPHPKGGPAAGAWKGGPPSGALEQLGSEWKRIRPLPMTEYDVNHTKGRKRQIMNELGQKLVNASRDTVLRIMGQPDSVVRSGAKDWGPTGRQDGRAAERLLYQWRGWKDHLIFEVDGQGRVLRSEWVLSRE
;
A
#
# COMPACT_ATOMS: atom_id res chain seq x y z
N MET A 1 -23.32 -64.56 22.74
CA MET A 1 -23.97 -63.23 22.84
C MET A 1 -23.09 -62.23 22.11
N GLY A 2 -23.41 -61.55 21.02
CA GLY A 2 -24.57 -61.41 20.16
C GLY A 2 -24.28 -60.18 19.29
N LYS A 3 -23.60 -60.36 18.14
CA LYS A 3 -23.23 -59.29 17.20
C LYS A 3 -24.50 -58.68 16.60
N VAL A 4 -24.68 -57.37 16.69
CA VAL A 4 -25.74 -56.66 15.95
C VAL A 4 -25.08 -55.84 14.84
N LYS A 5 -25.22 -56.34 13.61
CA LYS A 5 -25.08 -55.60 12.36
C LYS A 5 -26.32 -54.72 12.20
N ARG A 6 -26.16 -53.46 11.81
CA ARG A 6 -27.16 -52.75 11.00
C ARG A 6 -26.46 -51.92 9.92
N ALA A 7 -26.82 -52.26 8.69
CA ALA A 7 -26.52 -51.55 7.47
C ALA A 7 -27.36 -50.26 7.40
N ALA A 8 -26.82 -49.23 6.74
CA ALA A 8 -27.61 -48.17 6.15
C ALA A 8 -27.19 -48.06 4.68
N VAL A 9 -28.21 -48.06 3.84
CA VAL A 9 -28.21 -48.28 2.40
C VAL A 9 -28.89 -47.06 1.79
N VAL A 10 -28.21 -46.46 0.80
CA VAL A 10 -28.74 -45.96 -0.48
C VAL A 10 -29.14 -44.48 -0.62
N LEU A 11 -28.85 -44.02 -1.85
CA LEU A 11 -29.31 -42.88 -2.65
C LEU A 11 -28.40 -41.65 -2.57
N GLY A 12 -27.62 -41.31 -3.60
CA GLY A 12 -27.99 -41.30 -5.02
C GLY A 12 -28.60 -39.95 -5.36
N GLY A 13 -27.75 -38.92 -5.48
CA GLY A 13 -28.14 -37.55 -5.76
C GLY A 13 -27.16 -36.92 -6.74
N ALA A 14 -27.22 -37.32 -8.01
CA ALA A 14 -26.59 -36.59 -9.09
C ALA A 14 -27.38 -35.30 -9.30
N VAL A 15 -26.87 -34.18 -8.79
CA VAL A 15 -27.40 -32.86 -9.09
C VAL A 15 -26.92 -32.49 -10.50
N ALA A 16 -27.77 -32.72 -11.48
CA ALA A 16 -27.63 -32.14 -12.80
C ALA A 16 -27.88 -30.63 -12.68
N LEU A 17 -26.81 -29.84 -12.56
CA LEU A 17 -26.89 -28.41 -12.81
C LEU A 17 -26.97 -28.21 -14.32
N ALA A 18 -28.19 -28.01 -14.78
CA ALA A 18 -28.49 -27.46 -16.09
C ALA A 18 -27.82 -26.08 -16.21
N VAL A 19 -26.79 -25.99 -17.05
CA VAL A 19 -26.25 -24.73 -17.54
C VAL A 19 -27.19 -24.24 -18.64
N PRO A 20 -27.92 -23.11 -18.48
CA PRO A 20 -28.54 -22.48 -19.62
C PRO A 20 -27.42 -21.89 -20.49
N VAL A 21 -27.18 -22.53 -21.64
CA VAL A 21 -26.50 -21.92 -22.77
C VAL A 21 -27.38 -20.78 -23.26
N VAL A 22 -27.11 -19.56 -22.78
CA VAL A 22 -27.66 -18.35 -23.38
C VAL A 22 -26.84 -18.08 -24.64
N ALA A 23 -27.29 -18.67 -25.74
CA ALA A 23 -26.95 -18.23 -27.09
C ALA A 23 -27.65 -16.88 -27.34
N GLY A 24 -27.01 -15.80 -26.88
CA GLY A 24 -27.41 -14.43 -27.19
C GLY A 24 -26.80 -13.99 -28.51
N PHE A 25 -27.45 -14.37 -29.61
CA PHE A 25 -27.29 -13.74 -30.91
C PHE A 25 -27.82 -12.29 -30.87
N GLY A 26 -27.04 -11.36 -31.40
CA GLY A 26 -27.56 -10.26 -32.22
C GLY A 26 -28.07 -9.00 -31.52
N CYS A 27 -27.24 -7.97 -31.47
CA CYS A 27 -27.54 -6.64 -32.03
C CYS A 27 -26.29 -5.74 -31.95
N VAL A 28 -25.36 -5.94 -32.89
CA VAL A 28 -24.40 -4.88 -33.23
C VAL A 28 -25.15 -3.93 -34.14
N ALA A 29 -25.52 -2.78 -33.60
CA ALA A 29 -25.96 -1.64 -34.39
C ALA A 29 -24.79 -1.18 -35.26
N GLN A 30 -24.82 -1.54 -36.55
CA GLN A 30 -24.03 -0.88 -37.58
C GLN A 30 -24.49 0.57 -37.68
N ARG A 31 -23.67 1.48 -37.13
CA ARG A 31 -23.80 2.92 -37.37
C ARG A 31 -22.60 3.34 -38.20
N GLY A 32 -22.89 3.73 -39.44
CA GLY A 32 -22.11 4.66 -40.25
C GLY A 32 -20.64 4.31 -40.44
N GLY A 33 -20.35 3.53 -41.50
CA GLY A 33 -19.03 3.53 -42.10
C GLY A 33 -18.75 4.90 -42.72
N GLU A 34 -18.04 5.74 -41.99
CA GLU A 34 -17.28 6.84 -42.57
C GLU A 34 -15.80 6.42 -42.50
N ALA A 35 -15.22 6.13 -43.66
CA ALA A 35 -13.82 5.79 -43.78
C ALA A 35 -12.99 7.04 -43.46
N ILE A 36 -12.45 7.10 -42.25
CA ILE A 36 -11.50 8.13 -41.86
C ILE A 36 -10.22 7.89 -42.67
N PRO A 37 -9.80 8.82 -43.55
CA PRO A 37 -8.52 8.71 -44.22
C PRO A 37 -7.42 8.77 -43.15
N LEU A 38 -6.60 7.71 -43.09
CA LEU A 38 -5.34 7.70 -42.35
C LEU A 38 -4.42 8.75 -42.96
N GLU A 39 -4.51 9.99 -42.48
CA GLU A 39 -3.52 11.01 -42.76
C GLU A 39 -2.17 10.48 -42.25
N ARG A 40 -1.25 10.31 -43.21
CA ARG A 40 0.17 10.02 -42.96
C ARG A 40 0.72 11.15 -42.10
N ARG A 41 0.71 10.97 -40.78
CA ARG A 41 1.50 11.79 -39.88
C ARG A 41 2.96 11.56 -40.22
N THR A 42 3.54 12.54 -40.91
CA THR A 42 4.98 12.71 -41.07
C THR A 42 5.59 12.67 -39.68
N PHE A 43 6.34 11.61 -39.40
CA PHE A 43 7.09 11.45 -38.16
C PHE A 43 8.14 12.56 -38.15
N GLN A 44 7.94 13.57 -37.29
CA GLN A 44 8.91 14.64 -37.12
C GLN A 44 10.10 14.03 -36.37
N GLU A 45 11.22 13.88 -37.06
CA GLU A 45 12.47 13.35 -36.52
C GLU A 45 12.93 14.27 -35.38
N VAL A 46 12.81 13.80 -34.14
CA VAL A 46 13.30 14.51 -32.96
C VAL A 46 14.82 14.38 -32.95
N PRO A 47 15.60 15.47 -32.96
CA PRO A 47 17.05 15.39 -32.93
C PRO A 47 17.52 14.71 -31.62
N PRO A 48 18.58 13.89 -31.68
CA PRO A 48 19.13 13.25 -30.49
C PRO A 48 19.62 14.32 -29.49
N PRO A 49 19.46 14.08 -28.17
CA PRO A 49 20.01 14.98 -27.17
C PRO A 49 21.56 15.02 -27.27
N PRO A 50 22.20 16.16 -26.98
CA PRO A 50 23.65 16.26 -26.99
C PRO A 50 24.26 15.37 -25.90
N ASP A 51 25.33 14.66 -26.25
CA ASP A 51 26.12 13.84 -25.32
C ASP A 51 26.62 14.67 -24.13
N PRO A 52 26.40 14.25 -22.87
CA PRO A 52 27.03 14.87 -21.72
C PRO A 52 28.51 14.48 -21.69
N THR A 53 29.33 15.28 -22.37
CA THR A 53 30.79 15.23 -22.23
C THR A 53 31.17 15.84 -20.87
N PHE A 54 31.02 15.07 -19.79
CA PHE A 54 31.55 15.44 -18.48
C PHE A 54 33.05 15.12 -18.45
N LYS A 55 33.86 16.10 -18.88
CA LYS A 55 35.25 16.21 -18.44
C LYS A 55 35.27 17.01 -17.14
N ALA A 56 35.41 16.33 -16.01
CA ALA A 56 35.91 16.94 -14.78
C ALA A 56 37.12 16.13 -14.32
N LYS A 57 38.28 16.76 -14.46
CA LYS A 57 39.61 16.27 -14.16
C LYS A 57 40.13 17.18 -13.05
N VAL A 58 40.69 16.59 -11.99
CA VAL A 58 41.57 17.21 -10.96
C VAL A 58 40.81 18.24 -10.07
N ASP A 59 40.95 18.30 -8.74
CA ASP A 59 42.17 18.29 -7.93
C ASP A 59 41.97 17.66 -6.54
N ALA A 60 43.00 16.92 -6.13
CA ALA A 60 43.27 16.60 -4.75
C ALA A 60 43.88 17.85 -4.09
N GLY A 61 43.16 18.44 -3.15
CA GLY A 61 43.62 19.54 -2.33
C GLY A 61 43.13 19.31 -0.90
N GLU A 62 44.02 18.77 -0.08
CA GLU A 62 43.93 18.71 1.37
C GLU A 62 44.22 20.12 1.92
N PRO A 63 43.30 20.70 2.69
CA PRO A 63 43.74 21.61 3.74
C PRO A 63 43.29 21.09 5.11
N ASP A 64 44.29 20.81 5.94
CA ASP A 64 44.19 20.79 7.39
C ASP A 64 43.58 22.12 7.88
N ALA A 65 42.34 22.05 8.35
CA ALA A 65 41.72 23.10 9.13
C ALA A 65 41.22 22.49 10.43
N GLU A 66 42.10 22.55 11.42
CA GLU A 66 41.81 22.40 12.85
C GLU A 66 40.78 23.46 13.24
N VAL A 67 39.51 23.09 13.21
CA VAL A 67 38.42 23.85 13.82
C VAL A 67 38.10 23.25 15.17
N ASP A 68 38.44 24.01 16.20
CA ASP A 68 38.01 23.88 17.58
C ASP A 68 36.53 23.48 17.65
N ALA A 69 36.30 22.18 17.85
CA ALA A 69 34.98 21.63 18.09
C ALA A 69 34.57 22.01 19.52
N ALA A 70 33.87 23.12 19.64
CA ALA A 70 33.01 23.39 20.79
C ALA A 70 32.04 22.21 20.93
N VAL A 71 32.35 21.33 21.89
CA VAL A 71 31.55 20.17 22.28
C VAL A 71 30.10 20.61 22.49
N PRO A 72 29.14 20.19 21.64
CA PRO A 72 27.74 20.46 21.90
C PRO A 72 27.36 19.73 23.19
N LYS A 73 26.88 20.50 24.16
CA LYS A 73 26.36 20.03 25.44
C LYS A 73 25.41 18.84 25.22
N PRO A 74 25.46 17.80 26.06
CA PRO A 74 24.55 16.67 25.95
C PRO A 74 23.11 17.18 25.99
N HIS A 75 22.33 16.83 24.96
CA HIS A 75 20.90 17.02 24.96
C HIS A 75 20.31 16.45 26.27
N PRO A 76 19.37 17.13 26.93
CA PRO A 76 18.72 16.58 28.10
C PRO A 76 18.07 15.24 27.71
N LYS A 77 18.41 14.19 28.46
CA LYS A 77 17.71 12.90 28.48
C LYS A 77 16.25 13.12 28.92
N GLY A 78 15.45 13.66 28.02
CA GLY A 78 14.00 13.77 28.13
C GLY A 78 13.35 12.81 27.16
N GLY A 79 13.63 11.51 27.31
CA GLY A 79 12.83 10.50 26.65
C GLY A 79 11.40 10.61 27.19
N PRO A 80 10.35 10.73 26.35
CA PRO A 80 8.99 10.64 26.85
C PRO A 80 8.84 9.27 27.50
N ALA A 81 8.53 9.31 28.80
CA ALA A 81 8.38 8.13 29.65
C ALA A 81 7.50 7.07 28.95
N ALA A 82 8.07 5.88 28.78
CA ALA A 82 7.41 4.70 28.22
C ALA A 82 6.31 4.11 29.13
N GLY A 83 5.63 4.93 29.94
CA GLY A 83 4.86 4.48 31.11
C GLY A 83 3.46 5.05 31.29
N ALA A 84 2.87 5.78 30.31
CA ALA A 84 1.60 6.46 30.53
C ALA A 84 0.64 6.38 29.33
N TRP A 85 0.23 5.17 28.92
CA TRP A 85 -0.84 5.01 27.92
C TRP A 85 -1.82 3.91 28.34
N LYS A 86 -2.39 4.04 29.54
CA LYS A 86 -3.50 3.22 30.04
C LYS A 86 -4.77 4.09 30.07
N GLY A 87 -5.40 4.26 28.91
CA GLY A 87 -6.66 4.97 28.76
C GLY A 87 -7.21 4.80 27.35
N GLY A 88 -8.45 4.32 27.22
CA GLY A 88 -9.13 4.15 25.92
C GLY A 88 -9.20 5.46 25.12
N PRO A 89 -9.43 5.38 23.80
CA PRO A 89 -9.06 6.45 22.89
C PRO A 89 -9.98 7.66 23.06
N PRO A 90 -9.47 8.85 23.48
CA PRO A 90 -10.17 10.08 23.19
C PRO A 90 -10.27 10.22 21.66
N SER A 91 -11.28 10.91 21.16
CA SER A 91 -11.47 11.18 19.73
C SER A 91 -10.26 11.82 19.04
N GLY A 92 -9.24 12.29 19.77
CA GLY A 92 -7.95 12.73 19.23
C GLY A 92 -6.87 11.65 19.08
N ALA A 93 -7.11 10.39 19.49
CA ALA A 93 -6.11 9.34 19.44
C ALA A 93 -5.75 8.93 17.99
N LEU A 94 -6.71 8.97 17.07
CA LEU A 94 -6.48 8.64 15.66
C LEU A 94 -5.68 9.76 14.96
N GLU A 95 -6.05 11.01 15.22
CA GLU A 95 -5.36 12.21 14.73
C GLU A 95 -3.93 12.28 15.28
N GLN A 96 -3.73 11.91 16.54
CA GLN A 96 -2.40 11.82 17.13
C GLN A 96 -1.55 10.74 16.45
N LEU A 97 -2.11 9.54 16.21
CA LEU A 97 -1.43 8.49 15.47
C LEU A 97 -1.10 8.91 14.03
N GLY A 98 -2.02 9.59 13.35
CA GLY A 98 -1.79 10.12 12.00
C GLY A 98 -0.71 11.20 11.97
N SER A 99 -0.69 12.09 12.97
CA SER A 99 0.35 13.11 13.13
C SER A 99 1.70 12.49 13.43
N GLU A 100 1.72 11.47 14.30
CA GLU A 100 2.95 10.75 14.62
C GLU A 100 3.49 10.00 13.41
N TRP A 101 2.64 9.28 12.66
CA TRP A 101 2.96 8.68 11.37
C TRP A 101 3.62 9.69 10.42
N LYS A 102 3.02 10.86 10.23
CA LYS A 102 3.55 11.92 9.35
C LYS A 102 4.90 12.44 9.85
N ARG A 103 5.11 12.52 11.18
CA ARG A 103 6.37 12.97 11.79
C ARG A 103 7.50 11.96 11.59
N ILE A 104 7.23 10.67 11.71
CA ILE A 104 8.26 9.62 11.69
C ILE A 104 8.55 9.05 10.30
N ARG A 105 7.58 9.08 9.37
CA ARG A 105 7.76 8.64 7.98
C ARG A 105 8.96 9.28 7.26
N PRO A 106 9.29 10.58 7.45
CA PRO A 106 10.45 11.17 6.79
C PRO A 106 11.79 10.84 7.45
N LEU A 107 11.83 10.37 8.70
CA LEU A 107 13.07 10.18 9.47
C LEU A 107 13.98 9.10 8.87
N PRO A 108 15.31 9.23 9.01
CA PRO A 108 16.26 8.25 8.51
C PRO A 108 16.17 6.92 9.28
N MET A 109 16.49 5.82 8.60
CA MET A 109 16.46 4.45 9.15
C MET A 109 17.47 4.20 10.29
N THR A 110 18.35 5.15 10.57
CA THR A 110 19.39 5.06 11.60
C THR A 110 18.83 5.16 13.02
N GLU A 111 17.60 5.65 13.20
CA GLU A 111 16.93 5.66 14.50
C GLU A 111 16.41 4.25 14.87
N TYR A 112 17.19 3.56 15.71
CA TYR A 112 17.02 2.17 16.14
C TYR A 112 15.59 1.81 16.62
N ASP A 113 14.93 2.73 17.34
CA ASP A 113 13.57 2.50 17.90
C ASP A 113 12.46 2.47 16.84
N VAL A 114 12.76 2.97 15.64
CA VAL A 114 11.80 3.07 14.53
C VAL A 114 11.81 1.80 13.67
N ASN A 115 12.94 1.08 13.60
CA ASN A 115 13.09 -0.09 12.73
C ASN A 115 13.05 -1.43 13.45
N HIS A 116 13.01 -1.46 14.78
CA HIS A 116 12.86 -2.72 15.48
C HIS A 116 11.49 -3.35 15.19
N THR A 117 11.43 -4.68 15.08
CA THR A 117 10.17 -5.43 14.89
C THR A 117 9.17 -5.28 16.05
N LYS A 118 9.57 -4.61 17.14
CA LYS A 118 8.72 -4.21 18.28
C LYS A 118 8.70 -2.69 18.49
N GLY A 119 9.26 -1.94 17.54
CA GLY A 119 9.43 -0.50 17.61
C GLY A 119 8.14 0.28 17.40
N ARG A 120 8.24 1.60 17.60
CA ARG A 120 7.09 2.51 17.56
C ARG A 120 6.39 2.53 16.19
N LYS A 121 7.15 2.38 15.10
CA LYS A 121 6.63 2.23 13.73
C LYS A 121 5.57 1.12 13.62
N ARG A 122 5.91 -0.10 14.07
CA ARG A 122 5.01 -1.25 14.01
C ARG A 122 3.73 -0.98 14.79
N GLN A 123 3.87 -0.41 15.98
CA GLN A 123 2.73 -0.07 16.81
C GLN A 123 1.80 0.90 16.08
N ILE A 124 2.35 1.98 15.52
CA ILE A 124 1.56 2.98 14.78
C ILE A 124 0.90 2.38 13.55
N MET A 125 1.62 1.58 12.76
CA MET A 125 1.05 0.92 11.57
C MET A 125 -0.10 -0.02 11.93
N ASN A 126 0.08 -0.83 12.98
CA ASN A 126 -0.96 -1.74 13.45
C ASN A 126 -2.17 -0.99 13.99
N GLU A 127 -1.96 0.02 14.83
CA GLU A 127 -3.04 0.81 15.42
C GLU A 127 -3.80 1.62 14.37
N LEU A 128 -3.08 2.24 13.41
CA LEU A 128 -3.70 2.94 12.28
C LEU A 128 -4.49 1.98 11.40
N GLY A 129 -3.90 0.83 11.05
CA GLY A 129 -4.56 -0.21 10.28
C GLY A 129 -5.89 -0.60 10.93
N GLN A 130 -5.85 -1.00 12.20
CA GLN A 130 -7.03 -1.43 12.96
C GLN A 130 -8.09 -0.33 13.08
N LYS A 131 -7.70 0.91 13.40
CA LYS A 131 -8.64 2.02 13.63
C LYS A 131 -9.27 2.54 12.34
N LEU A 132 -8.60 2.38 11.20
CA LEU A 132 -9.10 2.85 9.91
C LEU A 132 -9.89 1.79 9.13
N VAL A 133 -10.01 0.56 9.62
CA VAL A 133 -10.97 -0.40 9.06
C VAL A 133 -12.40 0.15 9.20
N ASN A 134 -13.20 0.04 8.15
CA ASN A 134 -14.54 0.64 8.00
C ASN A 134 -14.59 2.18 7.92
N ALA A 135 -13.44 2.87 7.97
CA ALA A 135 -13.40 4.30 7.74
C ALA A 135 -13.63 4.61 6.24
N SER A 136 -13.99 5.86 5.94
CA SER A 136 -14.02 6.32 4.54
C SER A 136 -12.60 6.54 4.01
N ARG A 137 -12.44 6.42 2.70
CA ARG A 137 -11.23 6.77 1.95
C ARG A 137 -10.76 8.17 2.31
N ASP A 138 -11.66 9.14 2.33
CA ASP A 138 -11.33 10.53 2.67
C ASP A 138 -10.81 10.66 4.11
N THR A 139 -11.32 9.84 5.04
CA THR A 139 -10.79 9.78 6.40
C THR A 139 -9.35 9.26 6.41
N VAL A 140 -9.06 8.19 5.66
CA VAL A 140 -7.69 7.67 5.53
C VAL A 140 -6.76 8.76 4.98
N LEU A 141 -7.16 9.43 3.89
CA LEU A 141 -6.36 10.49 3.27
C LEU A 141 -6.14 11.68 4.21
N ARG A 142 -7.16 12.07 4.98
CA ARG A 142 -7.05 13.13 6.00
C ARG A 142 -6.03 12.78 7.08
N ILE A 143 -6.16 11.57 7.65
CA ILE A 143 -5.33 11.11 8.77
C ILE A 143 -3.90 10.83 8.33
N MET A 144 -3.71 10.09 7.24
CA MET A 144 -2.40 9.57 6.82
C MET A 144 -1.71 10.40 5.72
N GLY A 145 -2.45 11.24 5.01
CA GLY A 145 -1.96 11.97 3.83
C GLY A 145 -2.16 11.19 2.54
N GLN A 146 -1.48 11.62 1.47
CA GLN A 146 -1.55 10.93 0.18
C GLN A 146 -0.79 9.58 0.26
N PRO A 147 -1.36 8.50 -0.31
CA PRO A 147 -0.68 7.23 -0.46
C PRO A 147 0.47 7.36 -1.47
N ASP A 148 1.49 6.52 -1.33
CA ASP A 148 2.60 6.45 -2.28
C ASP A 148 2.15 5.86 -3.62
N SER A 149 1.18 4.96 -3.59
CA SER A 149 0.62 4.35 -4.79
C SER A 149 -0.84 3.99 -4.59
N VAL A 150 -1.61 4.07 -5.68
CA VAL A 150 -3.00 3.62 -5.72
C VAL A 150 -3.11 2.57 -6.81
N VAL A 151 -3.55 1.36 -6.45
CA VAL A 151 -3.72 0.25 -7.39
C VAL A 151 -5.20 -0.06 -7.51
N ARG A 152 -5.74 -0.11 -8.73
CA ARG A 152 -7.15 -0.44 -8.97
C ARG A 152 -7.34 -1.93 -9.19
N SER A 153 -8.54 -2.41 -8.86
CA SER A 153 -8.93 -3.79 -9.13
C SER A 153 -8.80 -4.11 -10.62
N GLY A 154 -8.24 -5.28 -10.93
CA GLY A 154 -7.92 -5.69 -12.30
C GLY A 154 -6.60 -5.16 -12.86
N ALA A 155 -5.88 -4.28 -12.15
CA ALA A 155 -4.53 -3.89 -12.54
C ALA A 155 -3.55 -5.07 -12.39
N LYS A 156 -2.52 -5.10 -13.25
CA LYS A 156 -1.46 -6.13 -13.19
C LYS A 156 -0.79 -6.21 -11.82
N ASP A 157 -0.65 -5.06 -11.16
CA ASP A 157 0.01 -4.92 -9.86
C ASP A 157 -0.94 -5.14 -8.66
N TRP A 158 -2.18 -5.57 -8.89
CA TRP A 158 -3.11 -5.93 -7.81
C TRP A 158 -2.52 -7.04 -6.93
N GLY A 159 -1.76 -7.96 -7.52
CA GLY A 159 -1.04 -9.00 -6.78
C GLY A 159 -1.96 -10.01 -6.07
N PRO A 160 -1.39 -11.12 -5.56
CA PRO A 160 -2.15 -12.22 -4.97
C PRO A 160 -2.70 -11.90 -3.57
N THR A 161 -2.14 -10.92 -2.88
CA THR A 161 -2.56 -10.50 -1.52
C THR A 161 -3.90 -9.78 -1.48
N GLY A 162 -4.50 -9.54 -2.66
CA GLY A 162 -5.81 -8.94 -2.77
C GLY A 162 -6.93 -9.82 -2.30
N ARG A 163 -7.95 -9.18 -1.73
CA ARG A 163 -9.26 -9.81 -1.62
C ARG A 163 -9.70 -10.36 -2.99
N GLN A 164 -9.96 -11.66 -3.00
CA GLN A 164 -10.41 -12.43 -4.15
C GLN A 164 -11.93 -12.42 -4.31
N ASP A 165 -12.67 -11.86 -3.35
CA ASP A 165 -14.14 -11.78 -3.39
C ASP A 165 -14.67 -10.66 -4.30
N GLY A 166 -13.78 -9.94 -4.99
CA GLY A 166 -14.13 -8.91 -5.97
C GLY A 166 -14.73 -7.64 -5.39
N ARG A 167 -14.81 -7.50 -4.05
CA ARG A 167 -15.45 -6.34 -3.41
C ARG A 167 -14.55 -5.11 -3.37
N ALA A 168 -13.24 -5.31 -3.33
CA ALA A 168 -12.26 -4.24 -3.31
C ALA A 168 -12.11 -3.64 -4.71
N ALA A 169 -12.33 -2.33 -4.82
CA ALA A 169 -12.22 -1.56 -6.05
C ALA A 169 -10.81 -0.95 -6.21
N GLU A 170 -10.19 -0.56 -5.09
CA GLU A 170 -8.84 0.00 -5.10
C GLU A 170 -8.05 -0.35 -3.83
N ARG A 171 -6.74 -0.13 -3.91
CA ARG A 171 -5.79 -0.29 -2.82
C ARG A 171 -4.97 0.98 -2.66
N LEU A 172 -4.89 1.46 -1.43
CA LEU A 172 -4.03 2.57 -1.04
C LEU A 172 -2.77 1.99 -0.40
N LEU A 173 -1.61 2.22 -1.01
CA LEU A 173 -0.33 1.70 -0.54
C LEU A 173 0.45 2.84 0.12
N TYR A 174 0.77 2.65 1.40
CA TYR A 174 1.64 3.52 2.17
C TYR A 174 2.97 2.81 2.41
N GLN A 175 3.98 3.22 1.66
CA GLN A 175 5.34 2.70 1.77
C GLN A 175 6.05 3.36 2.92
N TRP A 176 6.75 2.54 3.69
CA TRP A 176 7.74 3.01 4.62
C TRP A 176 9.12 2.74 4.04
N ARG A 177 9.80 3.83 3.68
CA ARG A 177 11.20 3.97 3.24
C ARG A 177 11.94 2.64 2.95
N GLY A 178 12.34 2.43 1.70
CA GLY A 178 13.19 1.29 1.31
C GLY A 178 12.46 0.05 0.84
N TRP A 179 11.21 0.18 0.36
CA TRP A 179 10.42 -0.90 -0.29
C TRP A 179 10.10 -2.11 0.61
N LYS A 180 10.50 -2.10 1.88
CA LYS A 180 10.40 -3.28 2.76
C LYS A 180 9.14 -3.34 3.59
N ASP A 181 8.44 -2.23 3.79
CA ASP A 181 7.29 -2.19 4.68
C ASP A 181 6.14 -1.41 4.05
N HIS A 182 4.99 -2.06 3.92
CA HIS A 182 3.81 -1.48 3.29
C HIS A 182 2.62 -1.58 4.20
N LEU A 183 1.95 -0.46 4.48
CA LEU A 183 0.61 -0.47 5.03
C LEU A 183 -0.39 -0.27 3.89
N ILE A 184 -1.24 -1.27 3.68
CA ILE A 184 -2.16 -1.37 2.56
C ILE A 184 -3.59 -1.26 3.09
N PHE A 185 -4.40 -0.40 2.46
CA PHE A 185 -5.83 -0.35 2.70
C PHE A 185 -6.59 -0.77 1.45
N GLU A 186 -7.45 -1.78 1.56
CA GLU A 186 -8.39 -2.14 0.51
C GLU A 186 -9.68 -1.36 0.68
N VAL A 187 -10.10 -0.68 -0.39
CA VAL A 187 -11.27 0.19 -0.40
C VAL A 187 -12.28 -0.37 -1.40
N ASP A 188 -13.55 -0.40 -1.02
CA ASP A 188 -14.64 -0.83 -1.91
C ASP A 188 -15.03 0.25 -2.93
N GLY A 189 -15.94 -0.10 -3.84
CA GLY A 189 -16.47 0.85 -4.83
C GLY A 189 -17.26 2.02 -4.24
N GLN A 190 -17.60 1.99 -2.95
CA GLN A 190 -18.27 3.07 -2.22
C GLN A 190 -17.29 3.94 -1.44
N GLY A 191 -15.98 3.68 -1.53
CA GLY A 191 -14.97 4.44 -0.82
C GLY A 191 -14.84 4.08 0.67
N ARG A 192 -15.26 2.88 1.11
CA ARG A 192 -15.04 2.41 2.48
C ARG A 192 -13.90 1.42 2.56
N VAL A 193 -13.10 1.54 3.62
CA VAL A 193 -12.01 0.60 3.90
C VAL A 193 -12.60 -0.74 4.33
N LEU A 194 -12.37 -1.77 3.53
CA LEU A 194 -12.79 -3.15 3.83
C LEU A 194 -11.78 -3.88 4.71
N ARG A 195 -10.49 -3.58 4.52
CA ARG A 195 -9.38 -4.29 5.16
C ARG A 195 -8.15 -3.39 5.22
N SER A 196 -7.38 -3.57 6.28
CA SER A 196 -6.00 -3.08 6.37
C SER A 196 -5.04 -4.26 6.48
N GLU A 197 -3.92 -4.20 5.79
CA GLU A 197 -2.86 -5.20 5.92
C GLU A 197 -1.50 -4.50 5.96
N TRP A 198 -0.68 -4.87 6.95
CA TRP A 198 0.72 -4.49 6.98
C TRP A 198 1.56 -5.67 6.47
N VAL A 199 2.32 -5.43 5.40
CA VAL A 199 3.17 -6.43 4.76
C VAL A 199 4.63 -6.02 4.94
N LEU A 200 5.39 -6.90 5.58
CA LEU A 200 6.85 -6.93 5.55
C LEU A 200 7.27 -7.60 4.24
N SER A 201 7.79 -6.85 3.28
CA SER A 201 8.49 -7.41 2.14
C SER A 201 9.78 -8.04 2.66
N ARG A 202 9.78 -9.38 2.75
CA ARG A 202 11.00 -10.15 2.96
C ARG A 202 11.79 -10.11 1.66
N GLU A 203 13.05 -9.70 1.75
CA GLU A 203 14.04 -9.99 0.69
C GLU A 203 14.31 -11.49 0.62
#